data_AF-A0A1C2E799-F1
#
_entry.id   AF-A0A1C2E799-F1
#
_cell.length_a   1.000
_cell.length_b   1.000
_cell.length_c   1.000
_cell.angle_alpha   90.00
_cell.angle_beta   90.00
_cell.angle_gamma   90.00
#
_symmetry.space_group_name_H-M   'P 1'
#
loop_
_entity.id
_entity.type
_entity.pdbx_description
1 polymer ?
#
loop_
_entity_poly.entity_id
_entity_poly.type
_entity_poly.pdbx_seq_one_letter_code
_entity_poly.pdbx_strand_id
1 'polypeptide(L)'
;MIVYNVKRRWFAMKGDAEQYRIREKLPPDATIKIGIADRTQLAAFLDALCEPPASPAEGGTQVAAVPEGIDNAFVDPDLDIPKFLRDSWARLMAGKGD
;
A
#
# COMPACT_ATOMS: atom_id res chain seq x y z
N MET A 1 9.77 -11.36 -14.39
CA MET A 1 8.88 -11.68 -13.25
C MET A 1 7.45 -11.32 -13.61
N ILE A 2 6.44 -12.03 -13.10
CA ILE A 2 5.03 -11.68 -13.27
C ILE A 2 4.40 -11.63 -11.89
N VAL A 3 3.56 -10.62 -11.65
CA VAL A 3 2.74 -10.50 -10.45
C VAL A 3 1.29 -10.24 -10.84
N TYR A 4 0.36 -10.74 -10.04
CA TYR A 4 -1.07 -10.57 -10.24
C TYR A 4 -1.64 -9.71 -9.11
N ASN A 5 -2.47 -8.73 -9.46
CA ASN A 5 -3.21 -7.93 -8.50
C ASN A 5 -4.71 -8.21 -8.63
N VAL A 6 -5.37 -8.47 -7.51
CA VAL A 6 -6.82 -8.57 -7.41
C VAL A 6 -7.26 -7.75 -6.20
N LYS A 7 -8.05 -6.69 -6.39
CA LYS A 7 -8.60 -5.85 -5.31
C LYS A 7 -7.52 -5.41 -4.29
N ARG A 8 -6.40 -4.86 -4.81
CA ARG A 8 -5.22 -4.42 -4.01
C ARG A 8 -4.47 -5.54 -3.27
N ARG A 9 -4.80 -6.81 -3.50
CA ARG A 9 -4.05 -7.96 -3.01
C ARG A 9 -3.14 -8.52 -4.09
N TRP A 10 -1.90 -8.81 -3.73
CA TRP A 10 -0.84 -9.25 -4.62
C TRP A 10 -0.63 -10.76 -4.55
N PHE A 11 -0.41 -11.39 -5.71
CA PHE A 11 -0.18 -12.83 -5.84
C PHE A 11 0.97 -13.10 -6.82
N ALA A 12 1.83 -14.05 -6.47
CA ALA A 12 2.90 -14.51 -7.35
C ALA A 12 2.39 -15.51 -8.40
N MET A 13 1.37 -16.29 -8.06
CA MET A 13 0.80 -17.33 -8.93
C MET A 13 -0.57 -16.93 -9.46
N LYS A 14 -0.84 -17.27 -10.72
CA LYS A 14 -2.13 -17.00 -11.37
C LYS A 14 -3.28 -17.73 -10.68
N GLY A 15 -3.07 -18.99 -10.30
CA GLY A 15 -4.11 -19.82 -9.68
C GLY A 15 -4.63 -19.25 -8.37
N ASP A 16 -3.73 -18.76 -7.50
CA ASP A 16 -4.10 -18.16 -6.22
C ASP A 16 -4.89 -16.86 -6.42
N ALA A 17 -4.49 -16.05 -7.40
CA ALA A 17 -5.21 -14.83 -7.78
C ALA A 17 -6.62 -15.15 -8.28
N GLU A 18 -6.77 -16.16 -9.14
CA GLU A 18 -8.08 -16.57 -9.67
C GLU A 18 -8.97 -17.18 -8.58
N GLN A 19 -8.43 -18.00 -7.69
CA GLN A 19 -9.18 -18.54 -6.55
C GLN A 19 -9.68 -17.43 -5.63
N TYR A 20 -8.82 -16.44 -5.34
CA TYR A 20 -9.22 -15.28 -4.54
C TYR A 20 -10.31 -14.45 -5.23
N ARG A 21 -10.15 -14.17 -6.53
CA ARG A 21 -11.16 -13.46 -7.34
C ARG A 21 -12.52 -14.16 -7.28
N ILE A 22 -12.55 -15.48 -7.45
CA ILE A 22 -13.79 -16.28 -7.41
C ILE A 22 -14.41 -16.24 -6.02
N ARG A 23 -13.61 -16.39 -4.96
CA ARG A 23 -14.07 -16.31 -3.57
C ARG A 23 -14.71 -14.95 -3.26
N GLU A 24 -14.12 -13.88 -3.77
CA GLU A 24 -14.61 -12.51 -3.64
C GLU A 24 -15.74 -12.16 -4.61
N LYS A 25 -16.19 -13.12 -5.44
CA LYS A 25 -17.24 -12.93 -6.48
C LYS A 25 -16.95 -11.76 -7.42
N LEU A 26 -15.68 -11.51 -7.70
CA LEU A 26 -15.25 -10.43 -8.58
C LEU A 26 -15.39 -10.83 -10.06
N PRO A 27 -15.63 -9.87 -10.96
CA PRO A 27 -15.73 -10.14 -12.39
C PRO A 27 -14.37 -10.61 -12.95
N PRO A 28 -14.35 -11.31 -14.09
CA PRO A 28 -13.13 -11.95 -14.63
C PRO A 28 -12.04 -10.96 -15.06
N ASP A 29 -12.41 -9.71 -15.33
CA ASP A 29 -11.53 -8.58 -15.64
C ASP A 29 -10.87 -7.95 -14.39
N ALA A 30 -11.29 -8.33 -13.18
CA ALA A 30 -10.73 -7.80 -11.94
C ALA A 30 -9.29 -8.25 -11.63
N THR A 31 -8.75 -9.21 -12.40
CA THR A 31 -7.37 -9.68 -12.24
C THR A 31 -6.44 -8.90 -13.16
N ILE A 32 -5.58 -8.07 -12.57
CA ILE A 32 -4.56 -7.32 -13.30
C ILE A 32 -3.27 -8.15 -13.32
N LYS A 33 -2.74 -8.40 -14.53
CA LYS A 33 -1.44 -9.07 -14.73
C LYS A 33 -0.38 -8.02 -15.03
N ILE A 34 0.68 -7.99 -14.24
CA ILE A 34 1.82 -7.09 -14.42
C ILE A 34 3.04 -7.93 -14.76
N GLY A 35 3.61 -7.68 -15.94
CA GLY A 35 4.86 -8.29 -16.40
C GLY A 35 6.02 -7.33 -16.15
N ILE A 36 7.08 -7.83 -15.53
CA ILE A 36 8.31 -7.10 -15.23
C ILE A 36 9.44 -7.80 -15.99
N ALA A 37 9.93 -7.18 -17.06
CA ALA A 37 10.94 -7.78 -17.94
C ALA A 37 12.38 -7.49 -17.48
N ASP A 38 12.63 -6.31 -16.90
CA ASP A 38 13.95 -5.82 -16.57
C ASP A 38 14.00 -5.14 -15.18
N ARG A 39 15.21 -4.77 -14.75
CA ARG A 39 15.47 -4.15 -13.44
C ARG A 39 14.88 -2.74 -13.33
N THR A 40 14.79 -2.00 -14.44
CA THR A 40 14.24 -0.64 -14.47
C THR A 40 12.73 -0.67 -14.26
N GLN A 41 12.03 -1.61 -14.89
CA GLN A 41 10.60 -1.85 -14.68
C GLN A 41 10.31 -2.30 -13.25
N LEU A 42 11.20 -3.10 -12.66
CA LEU A 42 11.07 -3.48 -11.25
C LEU A 42 11.19 -2.27 -10.33
N ALA A 43 12.20 -1.41 -10.55
CA ALA A 43 12.38 -0.19 -9.76
C ALA A 43 11.14 0.73 -9.88
N ALA A 44 10.70 1.04 -11.11
CA ALA A 44 9.52 1.86 -11.34
C ALA A 44 8.24 1.28 -10.71
N PHE A 45 8.08 -0.05 -10.73
CA PHE A 45 6.97 -0.71 -10.06
C PHE A 45 7.03 -0.54 -8.54
N LEU A 46 8.21 -0.70 -7.93
CA LEU A 46 8.41 -0.53 -6.49
C LEU A 46 8.23 0.94 -6.07
N ASP A 47 8.75 1.88 -6.86
CA ASP A 47 8.60 3.30 -6.63
C ASP A 47 7.11 3.69 -6.64
N ALA A 48 6.34 3.18 -7.61
CA ALA A 48 4.88 3.41 -7.69
C ALA A 48 4.08 2.80 -6.53
N LEU A 49 4.63 1.82 -5.80
CA LEU A 49 4.02 1.26 -4.59
C LEU A 49 4.35 2.07 -3.34
N CYS A 50 5.55 2.65 -3.28
CA CYS A 50 6.02 3.43 -2.14
C CYS A 50 5.51 4.88 -2.18
N GLU A 51 5.42 5.46 -3.36
CA GLU A 51 4.85 6.78 -3.60
C GLU A 51 3.81 6.65 -4.72
N PRO A 52 2.52 6.97 -4.49
CA PRO A 52 1.61 7.12 -5.60
C PRO A 52 2.19 8.20 -6.52
N PRO A 53 2.43 7.94 -7.82
CA PRO A 53 2.93 8.96 -8.71
C PRO A 53 1.96 10.13 -8.65
N ALA A 54 2.48 11.33 -8.38
CA ALA A 54 1.71 12.55 -8.56
C ALA A 54 1.11 12.49 -9.96
N SER A 55 -0.21 12.47 -10.02
CA SER A 55 -0.96 12.42 -11.27
C SER A 55 -0.33 13.42 -12.25
N PRO A 56 0.05 13.03 -13.48
CA PRO A 56 0.47 14.01 -14.47
C PRO A 56 -0.76 14.87 -14.74
N ALA A 57 -0.79 16.03 -14.10
CA ALA A 57 -1.79 17.06 -14.29
C ALA A 57 -1.62 17.64 -15.68
N GLU A 58 -2.17 16.98 -16.69
CA GLU A 58 -2.54 17.64 -17.92
C GLU A 58 -3.86 18.39 -17.67
N GLY A 59 -3.72 19.69 -17.42
CA GLY A 59 -4.73 20.69 -17.75
C GLY A 59 -6.09 20.54 -17.08
N GLY A 60 -6.17 20.87 -15.79
CA GLY A 60 -7.45 21.05 -15.12
C GLY A 60 -7.28 21.81 -13.82
N THR A 61 -7.46 23.13 -13.87
CA THR A 61 -7.62 23.97 -12.68
C THR A 61 -8.70 23.40 -11.78
N GLN A 62 -8.30 22.73 -10.69
CA GLN A 62 -9.14 22.58 -9.51
C GLN A 62 -8.25 22.80 -8.28
N VAL A 63 -8.60 23.83 -7.52
CA VAL A 63 -8.07 24.10 -6.19
C VAL A 63 -8.39 22.88 -5.32
N ALA A 64 -7.43 21.98 -5.15
CA ALA A 64 -7.57 20.88 -4.22
C ALA A 64 -7.36 21.45 -2.81
N ALA A 65 -8.46 21.60 -2.08
CA ALA A 65 -8.44 21.83 -0.65
C ALA A 65 -7.54 20.78 0.03
N VAL A 66 -6.70 21.23 0.96
CA VAL A 66 -5.91 20.39 1.86
C VAL A 66 -6.86 19.37 2.50
N PRO A 67 -6.75 18.06 2.26
CA PRO A 67 -7.47 17.11 3.08
C PRO A 67 -6.81 17.12 4.47
N GLU A 68 -7.59 17.59 5.45
CA GLU A 68 -7.34 17.38 6.87
C GLU A 68 -6.92 15.92 7.12
N GLY A 69 -5.89 15.76 7.93
CA GLY A 69 -5.61 14.57 8.75
C GLY A 69 -5.72 13.21 8.05
N ILE A 70 -4.59 12.56 7.84
CA ILE A 70 -4.58 11.10 7.74
C ILE A 70 -5.17 10.58 9.05
N ASP A 71 -6.44 10.16 9.00
CA ASP A 71 -7.07 9.44 10.11
C ASP A 71 -6.25 8.17 10.31
N ASN A 72 -5.63 8.09 11.49
CA ASN A 72 -4.74 7.02 11.90
C ASN A 72 -5.34 5.68 11.53
N ALA A 73 -4.57 4.83 10.85
CA ALA A 73 -4.94 3.43 10.67
C ALA A 73 -5.15 2.82 12.07
N PHE A 74 -6.41 2.65 12.46
CA PHE A 74 -6.78 2.11 13.76
C PHE A 74 -6.26 0.68 13.83
N VAL A 75 -5.22 0.47 14.65
CA VAL A 75 -4.74 -0.86 15.02
C VAL A 75 -5.43 -1.21 16.32
N ASP A 76 -6.09 -2.37 16.37
CA ASP A 76 -6.74 -2.86 17.58
C ASP A 76 -5.73 -2.86 18.75
N PRO A 77 -6.02 -2.21 19.89
CA PRO A 77 -5.08 -2.04 20.99
C PRO A 77 -4.71 -3.35 21.70
N ASP A 78 -5.39 -4.45 21.40
CA ASP A 78 -5.15 -5.79 21.97
C ASP A 78 -3.96 -6.54 21.34
N LEU A 79 -3.24 -5.94 20.38
CA LEU A 79 -1.94 -6.45 19.98
C LEU A 79 -0.92 -6.12 21.06
N ASP A 80 -0.55 -7.13 21.86
CA ASP A 80 0.46 -7.10 22.91
C ASP A 80 1.76 -6.48 22.39
N ILE A 81 1.86 -5.15 22.51
CA ILE A 81 2.95 -4.37 21.93
C ILE A 81 4.25 -4.90 22.54
N PRO A 82 5.18 -5.42 21.71
CA PRO A 82 6.44 -5.94 22.20
C PRO A 82 7.13 -4.93 23.12
N LYS A 83 7.63 -5.38 24.29
CA LYS A 83 8.22 -4.50 25.32
C LYS A 83 9.25 -3.51 24.75
N PHE A 84 10.06 -3.94 23.79
CA PHE A 84 11.08 -3.09 23.17
C PHE A 84 10.49 -1.86 22.44
N LEU A 85 9.29 -1.99 21.83
CA LEU A 85 8.61 -0.86 21.17
C LEU A 85 8.04 0.11 22.20
N ARG A 86 7.50 -0.39 23.32
CA ARG A 86 7.03 0.45 24.43
C ARG A 86 8.17 1.25 25.06
N ASP A 87 9.30 0.60 25.30
CA ASP A 87 10.47 1.24 25.90
C ASP A 87 11.09 2.29 24.95
N SER A 88 11.13 1.99 23.66
CA SER A 88 11.62 2.93 22.64
C SER A 88 10.71 4.17 22.55
N TRP A 89 9.39 3.97 22.56
CA TRP A 89 8.42 5.06 22.55
C TRP A 89 8.49 5.92 23.82
N ALA A 90 8.61 5.29 24.99
CA ALA A 90 8.78 6.00 26.26
C ALA A 90 10.04 6.88 26.27
N ARG A 91 11.17 6.40 25.73
CA ARG A 91 12.40 7.19 25.59
C ARG A 91 12.22 8.37 24.63
N LEU A 92 11.51 8.15 23.51
CA LEU A 92 11.26 9.18 22.51
C LEU A 92 10.35 10.30 23.07
N MET A 93 9.37 9.93 23.90
CA MET A 93 8.50 10.90 24.58
C MET A 93 9.16 11.58 25.78
N ALA A 94 10.09 10.90 26.48
CA ALA A 94 10.82 11.48 27.61
C ALA A 94 11.89 12.50 27.20
N GLY A 95 12.38 12.44 25.96
CA GLY A 95 13.38 13.38 25.42
C GLY A 95 12.78 14.66 24.81
N LYS A 96 11.47 14.86 24.87
CA LYS A 96 10.79 16.03 24.29
C LYS A 96 10.17 16.88 25.41
N GLY A 97 11.04 17.58 26.13
CA GLY A 97 10.70 18.53 27.18
C GLY A 97 11.95 19.20 27.73
N ASP A 98 12.46 20.19 26.99
CA ASP A 98 13.11 21.37 27.58
C ASP A 98 12.02 22.28 28.17
#